data_AF-A0A8T5HUL2-F1
#
_entry.id   AF-A0A8T5HUL2-F1
#
_cell.length_a   1.000
_cell.length_b   1.000
_cell.length_c   1.000
_cell.angle_alpha   90.00
_cell.angle_beta   90.00
_cell.angle_gamma   90.00
#
_symmetry.space_group_name_H-M   'P 1'
#
loop_
_entity.id
_entity.type
_entity.pdbx_description
1 polymer ?
#
loop_
_entity_poly.entity_id
_entity_poly.type
_entity_poly.pdbx_seq_one_letter_code
_entity_poly.pdbx_strand_id
1 'polypeptide(L)' 'MAKRKSKRAPRKWHAVPLKGSFMASAMLGFFISAYYVYPKTFNFGVTFMFIFALMFIAALVSMTKAPEINEKY' A
#
# COMPACT_ATOMS: atom_id res chain seq x y z
N MET A 1 23.58 -40.36 -23.16
CA MET A 1 23.82 -39.18 -22.31
C MET A 1 22.48 -38.50 -22.00
N ALA A 2 21.95 -38.64 -20.78
CA ALA A 2 20.68 -38.04 -20.40
C ALA A 2 20.89 -36.62 -19.82
N LYS A 3 20.36 -35.59 -20.50
CA LYS A 3 20.42 -34.20 -20.02
C LYS A 3 19.50 -34.05 -18.79
N ARG A 4 20.09 -33.88 -17.60
CA ARG A 4 19.36 -33.54 -16.36
C ARG A 4 18.62 -32.21 -16.56
N LYS A 5 17.29 -32.24 -16.55
CA LYS A 5 16.46 -31.02 -16.56
C LYS A 5 16.69 -30.27 -15.25
N SER A 6 17.35 -29.11 -15.33
CA SER A 6 17.49 -28.16 -14.24
C SER A 6 16.10 -27.72 -13.78
N LYS A 7 15.71 -28.08 -12.55
CA LYS A 7 14.47 -27.59 -11.92
C LYS A 7 14.66 -26.11 -11.64
N ARG A 8 13.96 -25.24 -12.39
CA ARG A 8 13.93 -23.79 -12.14
C ARG A 8 13.41 -23.56 -10.72
N ALA A 9 14.17 -22.86 -9.90
CA ALA A 9 13.77 -22.51 -8.54
C ALA A 9 12.46 -21.69 -8.54
N PRO A 10 11.58 -21.86 -7.53
CA PRO A 10 10.35 -21.07 -7.45
C PRO A 10 10.69 -19.59 -7.27
N ARG A 11 10.04 -18.71 -8.05
CA ARG A 11 10.17 -17.26 -7.89
C ARG A 11 9.64 -16.87 -6.50
N LYS A 12 10.54 -16.50 -5.59
CA LYS A 12 10.18 -15.95 -4.28
C LYS A 12 9.51 -14.58 -4.52
N TRP A 13 8.29 -14.40 -4.02
CA TRP A 13 7.60 -13.10 -4.07
C TRP A 13 8.33 -12.11 -3.15
N HIS A 14 8.78 -11.01 -3.72
CA HIS A 14 9.41 -9.93 -2.96
C HIS A 14 8.35 -8.85 -2.71
N ALA A 15 7.77 -8.87 -1.50
CA ALA A 15 6.82 -7.84 -1.09
C ALA A 15 7.59 -6.54 -0.82
N VAL A 16 7.44 -5.56 -1.71
CA VAL A 16 8.04 -4.24 -1.55
C VAL A 16 7.06 -3.39 -0.73
N PRO A 17 7.51 -2.74 0.36
CA PRO A 17 6.64 -1.83 1.11
C PRO A 17 6.14 -0.70 0.21
N LEU A 18 4.91 -0.26 0.48
CA LEU A 18 4.27 0.80 -0.30
C LEU A 18 5.06 2.12 -0.15
N LYS A 19 5.17 2.90 -1.23
CA LYS A 19 5.95 4.15 -1.23
C LYS A 19 5.35 5.19 -0.28
N GLY A 20 6.21 5.96 0.38
CA GLY A 20 5.82 7.10 1.23
C GLY A 20 4.90 8.11 0.54
N SER A 21 5.07 8.30 -0.77
CA SER A 21 4.22 9.18 -1.57
C SER A 21 2.73 8.78 -1.57
N PHE A 22 2.42 7.49 -1.42
CA PHE A 22 1.05 7.00 -1.32
C PHE A 22 0.40 7.37 0.03
N MET A 23 1.18 7.35 1.11
CA MET A 23 0.71 7.83 2.41
C MET A 23 0.44 9.33 2.37
N ALA A 24 1.34 10.11 1.75
CA ALA A 24 1.15 11.55 1.58
C ALA A 24 -0.09 11.89 0.75
N SER A 25 -0.37 11.15 -0.33
CA SER A 25 -1.58 11.36 -1.12
C SER A 25 -2.85 11.00 -0.33
N ALA A 26 -2.82 9.96 0.52
CA ALA A 26 -3.93 9.62 1.41
C ALA A 26 -4.22 10.75 2.41
N MET A 27 -3.18 11.33 3.01
CA MET A 27 -3.32 12.47 3.93
C MET A 27 -3.90 13.70 3.22
N LEU A 28 -3.35 14.06 2.06
CA LEU A 28 -3.86 15.19 1.28
C LEU A 28 -5.31 14.98 0.85
N GLY A 29 -5.66 13.79 0.37
CA GLY A 29 -7.03 13.44 0.02
C GLY A 29 -8.00 13.56 1.20
N PHE A 30 -7.57 13.11 2.38
CA PHE A 30 -8.36 13.25 3.61
C PHE A 30 -8.60 14.73 3.96
N PHE A 31 -7.56 15.57 3.94
CA PHE A 31 -7.70 17.00 4.25
C PHE A 31 -8.57 17.75 3.23
N ILE A 32 -8.37 17.47 1.94
CA ILE A 32 -9.22 18.04 0.87
C ILE A 32 -10.67 17.62 1.09
N SER A 33 -10.91 16.35 1.41
CA SER A 33 -12.25 15.87 1.66
C SER A 33 -12.89 16.54 2.88
N ALA A 34 -12.16 16.65 3.99
CA ALA A 34 -12.65 17.25 5.23
C ALA A 34 -12.91 18.76 5.11
N TYR A 35 -12.03 19.50 4.43
CA TYR A 35 -12.09 20.97 4.40
C TYR A 35 -12.85 21.53 3.18
N TYR A 36 -12.82 20.83 2.05
CA TYR A 36 -13.39 21.33 0.80
C TYR A 36 -14.64 20.57 0.35
N VAL A 37 -14.66 19.24 0.48
CA VAL A 37 -15.78 18.42 -0.03
C VAL A 37 -16.92 18.32 0.98
N TYR A 38 -16.61 18.01 2.24
CA TYR A 38 -17.58 17.90 3.33
C TYR A 38 -18.55 19.09 3.45
N PRO A 39 -18.09 20.36 3.45
CA PRO A 39 -19.01 21.49 3.53
C PRO A 39 -19.88 21.69 2.26
N LYS A 40 -19.46 21.15 1.10
CA LYS A 40 -20.24 21.24 -0.14
C LYS A 40 -21.28 20.14 -0.24
N THR A 41 -20.89 18.91 0.09
CA THR A 41 -21.74 17.73 -0.01
C THR A 41 -21.40 16.72 1.09
N PHE A 42 -22.30 16.60 2.07
CA PHE A 42 -22.10 15.72 3.23
C PHE A 42 -21.81 14.27 2.83
N ASN A 43 -22.65 13.68 1.96
CA ASN A 43 -22.53 12.28 1.55
C ASN A 43 -21.17 11.97 0.91
N PHE A 44 -20.72 12.81 -0.03
CA PHE A 44 -19.44 12.60 -0.72
C PHE A 44 -18.25 12.92 0.19
N GLY A 45 -18.35 13.96 1.03
CA GLY A 45 -17.31 14.29 2.00
C GLY A 45 -17.05 13.12 2.95
N VAL A 46 -18.10 12.61 3.60
CA VAL A 46 -17.96 11.47 4.53
C VAL A 46 -17.42 10.22 3.81
N THR A 47 -17.92 9.93 2.61
CA THR A 47 -17.46 8.77 1.81
C THR A 47 -15.97 8.87 1.49
N PHE A 48 -15.51 10.01 0.98
CA PHE A 48 -14.10 10.21 0.65
C PHE A 48 -13.21 10.21 1.89
N MET A 49 -13.62 10.87 2.97
CA MET A 49 -12.90 10.81 4.25
C MET A 49 -12.71 9.36 4.72
N PHE A 50 -13.76 8.53 4.62
CA PHE A 50 -13.68 7.13 5.00
C PHE A 50 -12.71 6.33 4.12
N ILE A 51 -12.78 6.52 2.80
CA ILE A 51 -11.86 5.87 1.85
C ILE A 51 -10.42 6.28 2.12
N PHE A 52 -10.15 7.58 2.29
CA PHE A 52 -8.80 8.06 2.55
C PHE A 52 -8.26 7.61 3.91
N ALA A 53 -9.11 7.51 4.92
CA ALA A 53 -8.73 6.95 6.22
C ALA A 53 -8.35 5.46 6.12
N LEU A 54 -9.14 4.65 5.40
CA LEU A 54 -8.80 3.24 5.14
C LEU A 54 -7.50 3.12 4.35
N MET A 55 -7.32 3.97 3.34
CA MET A 55 -6.11 4.00 2.53
C MET A 55 -4.87 4.36 3.35
N PHE A 56 -5.01 5.28 4.30
CA PHE A 56 -3.95 5.64 5.24
C PHE A 56 -3.58 4.48 6.16
N ILE A 57 -4.57 3.79 6.74
CA ILE A 57 -4.32 2.60 7.58
C ILE A 57 -3.63 1.50 6.77
N ALA A 58 -4.09 1.25 5.54
CA ALA A 58 -3.46 0.28 4.65
C ALA A 58 -1.99 0.64 4.34
N ALA A 59 -1.70 1.92 4.13
CA ALA A 59 -0.34 2.41 3.93
C ALA A 59 0.55 2.15 5.15
N LEU A 60 0.07 2.44 6.36
CA LEU A 60 0.79 2.16 7.61
C LEU A 60 1.08 0.66 7.77
N VAL A 61 0.08 -0.20 7.53
CA VAL A 61 0.25 -1.65 7.61
C VAL A 61 1.25 -2.16 6.55
N SER A 62 1.24 -1.57 5.35
CA SER A 62 2.17 -1.99 4.29
C SER A 62 3.61 -1.57 4.54
N MET A 63 3.84 -0.44 5.22
CA MET A 63 5.19 0.06 5.53
C MET A 63 5.79 -0.62 6.77
N THR A 64 4.97 -1.12 7.68
CA THR A 64 5.42 -1.79 8.91
C THR A 64 5.80 -3.26 8.67
N LYS A 65 5.34 -3.89 7.59
CA LYS A 65 5.80 -5.22 7.17
C LYS A 65 7.18 -5.10 6.53
N ALA A 66 8.22 -5.23 7.34
CA ALA A 66 9.60 -5.28 6.86
C ALA A 66 9.78 -6.43 5.86
N PRO A 67 10.52 -6.25 4.75
CA PRO A 67 10.87 -7.34 3.87
C PRO A 67 11.75 -8.33 4.65
N GLU A 68 11.36 -9.60 4.72
CA GLU A 68 12.24 -10.66 5.17
C GLU A 68 13.39 -10.82 4.16
N ILE A 69 14.44 -10.01 4.33
CA ILE A 69 15.76 -10.26 3.76
C ILE A 69 16.30 -11.53 4.40
N ASN A 70 15.89 -12.68 3.86
CA ASN A 70 16.63 -13.91 4.03
C ASN A 70 17.89 -13.82 3.17
N GLU A 71 18.86 -13.06 3.67
CA GLU A 71 20.23 -13.07 3.20
C GLU A 71 20.81 -14.44 3.58
N LYS A 72 20.66 -15.39 2.65
CA LYS A 72 21.28 -16.71 2.77
C LYS A 72 22.79 -16.53 2.82
N TYR A 73 23.38 -16.80 3.98
CA TYR A 73 24.61 -17.58 4.06
C TYR A 73 24.40 -18.95 3.36
#